data_AF-A0A7J3WHJ1-F1
#
_entry.id   AF-A0A7J3WHJ1-F1
#
_cell.length_a   1.000
_cell.length_b   1.000
_cell.length_c   1.000
_cell.angle_alpha   90.00
_cell.angle_beta   90.00
_cell.angle_gamma   90.00
#
_symmetry.space_group_name_H-M   'P 1'
#
loop_
_entity.id
_entity.type
_entity.pdbx_description
1 polymer ?
#
loop_
_entity_poly.entity_id
_entity_poly.type
_entity_poly.pdbx_seq_one_letter_code
_entity_poly.pdbx_strand_id
1 'polypeptide(L)' 'MGEESREFSVDVLERLRELVGESAEIEEEYGGYAIRIREETLFPWSKVCGLLIGLNHEVWIERRGEHLYVVSKPIAD' A
#
# COMPACT_ATOMS: atom_id res chain seq x y z
N MET A 1 -18.01 17.04 -8.07
CA MET A 1 -16.75 16.91 -7.31
C MET A 1 -16.54 15.42 -7.05
N GLY A 2 -16.02 14.69 -8.04
CA GLY A 2 -15.94 13.21 -7.97
C GLY A 2 -15.01 12.58 -9.01
N GLU A 3 -14.25 13.40 -9.72
CA GLU A 3 -13.34 12.94 -10.78
C GLU A 3 -11.86 13.10 -10.34
N GLU A 4 -11.52 14.14 -9.57
CA GLU A 4 -10.15 14.37 -9.07
C GLU A 4 -9.67 13.30 -8.08
N SER A 5 -10.55 12.71 -7.26
CA SER A 5 -10.15 11.70 -6.26
C SER A 5 -9.79 10.34 -6.87
N ARG A 6 -10.22 10.05 -8.11
CA ARG A 6 -9.92 8.78 -8.78
C ARG A 6 -8.57 8.80 -9.48
N GLU A 7 -8.20 9.92 -10.07
CA GLU A 7 -6.93 10.05 -10.81
C GLU A 7 -5.73 9.89 -9.86
N PHE A 8 -5.80 10.53 -8.69
CA PHE A 8 -4.75 10.44 -7.65
C PHE A 8 -4.54 9.01 -7.12
N SER A 9 -5.60 8.21 -7.05
CA SER A 9 -5.55 6.82 -6.57
C SER A 9 -4.86 5.89 -7.57
N VAL A 10 -4.95 6.18 -8.87
CA VAL A 10 -4.32 5.38 -9.93
C VAL A 10 -2.81 5.61 -9.94
N ASP A 11 -2.35 6.86 -9.87
CA ASP A 11 -0.92 7.19 -9.81
C ASP A 11 -0.21 6.57 -8.59
N VAL A 12 -0.87 6.58 -7.43
CA VAL A 12 -0.34 5.98 -6.21
C VAL A 12 -0.19 4.46 -6.34
N LEU A 13 -1.20 3.79 -6.90
CA LEU A 13 -1.16 2.35 -7.08
C LEU A 13 -0.06 1.93 -8.06
N GLU A 14 0.10 2.65 -9.17
CA GLU A 14 1.20 2.40 -10.11
C GLU A 14 2.54 2.63 -9.43
N ARG A 15 2.69 3.70 -8.65
CA ARG A 15 3.93 3.97 -7.93
C ARG A 15 4.26 2.91 -6.89
N LEU A 16 3.25 2.41 -6.17
CA LEU A 16 3.40 1.30 -5.25
C LEU A 16 3.85 0.03 -6.00
N ARG A 17 3.25 -0.28 -7.16
CA ARG A 17 3.65 -1.42 -8.00
C ARG A 17 5.09 -1.31 -8.47
N GLU A 18 5.53 -0.14 -8.91
CA GLU A 18 6.92 0.11 -9.28
C GLU A 18 7.87 -0.08 -8.09
N LEU A 19 7.47 0.37 -6.90
CA LEU A 19 8.29 0.26 -5.69
C LEU A 19 8.43 -1.19 -5.25
N VAL A 20 7.32 -1.92 -5.11
CA VAL A 20 7.35 -3.28 -4.57
C VAL A 20 7.86 -4.29 -5.59
N GLY A 21 7.68 -4.05 -6.88
CA GLY A 21 8.10 -4.96 -7.94
C GLY A 21 7.62 -6.39 -7.67
N GLU A 22 8.54 -7.35 -7.71
CA GLU A 22 8.25 -8.77 -7.48
C GLU A 22 8.28 -9.17 -5.98
N SER A 23 8.73 -8.27 -5.10
CA SER A 23 8.89 -8.54 -3.67
C SER A 23 7.57 -8.57 -2.89
N ALA A 24 6.49 -8.02 -3.47
CA ALA A 24 5.15 -8.06 -2.89
C ALA A 24 4.05 -7.96 -3.96
N GLU A 25 2.82 -8.30 -3.58
CA GLU A 25 1.60 -8.09 -4.35
C GLU A 25 0.76 -7.01 -3.70
N ILE A 26 0.09 -6.18 -4.50
CA ILE A 26 -0.78 -5.11 -3.99
C ILE A 26 -2.22 -5.45 -4.34
N GLU A 27 -3.06 -5.43 -3.32
CA GLU A 27 -4.50 -5.59 -3.39
C GLU A 27 -5.17 -4.30 -2.86
N GLU A 28 -6.23 -3.83 -3.50
CA GLU A 28 -7.00 -2.69 -3.00
C GLU A 28 -8.07 -3.19 -2.03
N GLU A 29 -7.99 -2.79 -0.76
CA GLU A 29 -8.89 -3.26 0.30
C GLU A 29 -9.43 -2.05 1.10
N TYR A 30 -10.75 -2.01 1.34
CA TYR A 30 -11.42 -0.97 2.15
C TYR A 30 -11.12 0.50 1.78
N GLY A 31 -10.83 0.78 0.50
CA GLY A 31 -10.48 2.13 0.03
C GLY A 31 -9.03 2.54 0.31
N GLY A 32 -8.18 1.61 0.73
CA GLY A 32 -6.72 1.76 0.77
C GLY A 32 -6.03 0.56 0.10
N TYR A 33 -4.85 0.21 0.61
CA TYR A 33 -3.99 -0.80 -0.02
C TYR A 33 -3.56 -1.87 0.98
N ALA A 34 -3.70 -3.14 0.61
CA ALA A 34 -3.15 -4.30 1.28
C ALA A 34 -1.99 -4.85 0.43
N ILE A 35 -0.79 -4.82 0.99
CA ILE A 35 0.44 -5.20 0.30
C ILE A 35 0.94 -6.51 0.90
N ARG A 36 0.75 -7.62 0.19
CA ARG A 36 1.21 -8.95 0.58
C ARG A 36 2.70 -9.10 0.28
N ILE A 37 3.52 -9.21 1.31
CA ILE A 37 4.96 -9.39 1.17
C ILE A 37 5.25 -10.84 0.80
N ARG A 38 5.91 -11.03 -0.35
CA ARG A 38 6.41 -12.33 -0.82
C ARG A 38 7.83 -12.59 -0.32
N GLU A 39 8.70 -11.56 -0.38
CA GLU A 39 10.10 -11.66 -0.03
C GLU A 39 10.51 -10.53 0.93
N GLU A 40 10.50 -10.81 2.23
CA GLU A 40 10.66 -9.80 3.29
C GLU A 40 12.00 -9.03 3.23
N THR A 41 13.04 -9.70 2.75
CA THR A 41 14.41 -9.16 2.67
C THR A 41 14.63 -8.22 1.49
N LEU A 42 13.84 -8.38 0.42
CA LEU A 42 13.88 -7.53 -0.77
C LEU A 42 12.82 -6.43 -0.72
N PHE A 43 11.84 -6.55 0.16
CA PHE A 43 10.75 -5.60 0.27
C PHE A 43 11.25 -4.20 0.72
N PRO A 44 10.94 -3.14 -0.04
CA PRO A 44 11.44 -1.80 0.26
C PRO A 44 10.59 -1.10 1.33
N TRP A 45 10.63 -1.63 2.55
CA TRP A 45 9.87 -1.18 3.73
C TRP A 45 9.82 0.34 3.88
N SER A 46 10.97 1.00 3.93
CA SER A 46 11.05 2.45 4.17
C SER A 46 10.36 3.26 3.07
N LYS A 47 10.49 2.86 1.80
CA LYS A 47 9.88 3.58 0.67
C LYS A 47 8.37 3.39 0.64
N VAL A 48 7.91 2.15 0.87
CA VAL A 48 6.49 1.81 0.87
C VAL A 48 5.78 2.48 2.04
N CYS A 49 6.28 2.31 3.28
CA CYS A 49 5.69 2.95 4.45
C CYS A 49 5.72 4.48 4.33
N GLY A 50 6.83 5.06 3.82
CA GLY A 50 6.94 6.50 3.62
C GLY A 50 5.90 7.04 2.63
N LEU A 51 5.64 6.31 1.54
CA LEU A 51 4.61 6.69 0.57
C LEU A 51 3.21 6.59 1.19
N LEU A 52 2.89 5.49 1.85
CA LEU A 52 1.58 5.28 2.48
C LEU A 52 1.28 6.29 3.59
N ILE A 53 2.24 6.56 4.47
CA ILE A 53 2.10 7.58 5.52
C ILE A 53 1.94 8.98 4.91
N GLY A 54 2.66 9.27 3.83
CA GLY A 54 2.55 10.55 3.10
C GLY A 54 1.18 10.81 2.49
N LEU A 55 0.38 9.77 2.28
CA LEU A 55 -1.01 9.87 1.79
C LEU A 55 -2.03 10.14 2.90
N ASN A 56 -1.59 10.39 4.13
CA ASN A 56 -2.47 10.53 5.29
C ASN A 56 -3.29 9.26 5.56
N HIS A 57 -2.72 8.09 5.23
CA HIS A 57 -3.29 6.79 5.55
C HIS A 57 -2.76 6.30 6.90
N GLU A 58 -3.62 5.60 7.64
CA GLU A 58 -3.21 4.78 8.76
C GLU A 58 -2.62 3.49 8.20
N VAL A 59 -1.41 3.14 8.64
CA VAL A 59 -0.66 2.00 8.13
C VAL A 59 -0.35 1.06 9.28
N TRP A 60 -0.68 -0.22 9.11
CA TRP A 60 -0.35 -1.26 10.06
C TRP A 60 0.17 -2.50 9.34
N ILE A 61 0.87 -3.34 10.09
CA ILE A 61 1.37 -4.61 9.60
C ILE A 61 0.55 -5.72 10.26
N GLU A 62 0.01 -6.61 9.45
CA GLU A 62 -0.72 -7.78 9.94
C GLU A 62 -0.16 -9.06 9.32
N ARG A 63 -0.38 -10.18 10.00
CA ARG A 63 0.01 -11.51 9.51
C ARG A 63 -1.24 -12.28 9.15
N ARG A 64 -1.44 -12.57 7.86
CA ARG A 64 -2.54 -13.42 7.39
C ARG A 64 -1.94 -14.76 6.97
N GLY A 65 -2.07 -15.76 7.84
CA GLY A 65 -1.47 -17.08 7.66
C GLY A 65 0.06 -17.04 7.81
N GLU A 66 0.77 -17.46 6.76
CA GLU A 66 2.25 -17.45 6.74
C GLU A 66 2.86 -16.18 6.15
N HIS A 67 2.03 -15.28 5.59
CA HIS A 67 2.49 -14.08 4.91
C HIS A 67 2.28 -12.82 5.77
N LEU A 68 3.20 -11.87 5.62
CA LEU A 68 3.06 -10.52 6.17
C LEU A 68 2.36 -9.61 5.17
N TYR A 69 1.50 -8.76 5.68
CA TYR A 69 0.77 -7.77 4.92
C TYR A 69 1.03 -6.38 5.51
N VAL A 70 1.34 -5.43 4.65
CA VAL A 70 1.29 -4.00 4.99
C VAL A 70 -0.05 -3.49 4.52
N VAL A 71 -0.94 -3.17 5.45
CA VAL A 71 -2.27 -2.68 5.15
C VAL A 71 -2.32 -1.19 5.46
N SER A 72 -2.98 -0.46 4.59
CA SER A 72 -3.19 0.97 4.71
C SER A 72 -4.64 1.31 4.46
N LYS A 73 -5.15 2.27 5.23
CA LYS A 73 -6.50 2.82 5.06
C LYS A 73 -6.45 4.33 5.17
N PRO A 74 -7.16 5.08 4.31
CA PRO A 74 -7.28 6.52 4.48
C PRO A 74 -7.86 6.87 5.85
N ILE A 75 -7.23 7.82 6.53
CA ILE A 75 -7.78 8.41 7.74
C ILE A 75 -8.94 9.30 7.28
N ALA A 76 -10.17 8.81 7.44
CA ALA A 76 -11.35 9.63 7.29
C ALA A 76 -11.47 10.52 8.53
N ASP A 77 -11.40 11.83 8.33
CA ASP A 77 -11.74 12.84 9.33
C ASP A 77 -13.26 12.84 9.60
#